data_AF-A0A1F7CKM2-F1
#
_entry.id   AF-A0A1F7CKM2-F1
#
_cell.length_a   1.000
_cell.length_b   1.000
_cell.length_c   1.000
_cell.angle_alpha   90.00
_cell.angle_beta   90.00
_cell.angle_gamma   90.00
#
_symmetry.space_group_name_H-M   'P 1'
#
loop_
_entity.id
_entity.type
_entity.pdbx_description
1 polymer ?
#
loop_
_entity_poly.entity_id
_entity_poly.type
_entity_poly.pdbx_seq_one_letter_code
_entity_poly.pdbx_strand_id
1 'polypeptide(L)'
;MKTTTWQTTFGALIAVSACAAASAALIGNLAARVLIVQETVPPTMTPLESSPQPESQGPDEQWRQDIIRSLDDQLRNMKDLERNANQSKDTSLLSDIQNFRSSVDGHKSCVQNASTNEALQVCNDAIQSTGDASSKLWTKSDIANRQQQLKDMERQIKDAEREKIDTSKAKSVLEQYRTALGNVQSLLQSGADNRDAQDAMQDTVQPLQQQFYDVINATRRQGEAARFRSGQLKDMEREITNIERGKGDATKLKEILERVKAALSAAEQLLLSDTTDNRDIDDAFRAVYDTAQEFSALQSAAGRTRELKDREKDIQNMEKELKRAKGANVEKLRQALDEYKAAVAELRKLVESAADPQEINDAFQNFYERNDQQKFWDVQNAANREKELKDRERDVKNMEREVKRMGRQKGVNVQEPKGMLDTYKSEIIELKRLIENGADPETINEAFQDFYERNTNDQFWGMVNAFNMKNELRQWTRKGGHLAKMQKIVDALQKKGKDVGAAASALQEIRSVIANLEDSMDRETLDEGRQEIEDLRMQFEEAIRPYMKKKMPGFPFPMKKG
;
A
#
# COMPACT_ATOMS: atom_id res chain seq x y z
N MET A 1 7.12 104.05 -18.87
CA MET A 1 8.00 102.85 -18.93
C MET A 1 7.46 101.94 -20.03
N LYS A 2 8.25 101.75 -21.09
CA LYS A 2 7.98 100.87 -22.24
C LYS A 2 8.62 99.51 -21.92
N THR A 3 7.88 98.41 -21.94
CA THR A 3 8.32 97.00 -22.22
C THR A 3 7.27 95.96 -21.78
N THR A 4 6.08 95.90 -22.39
CA THR A 4 5.12 94.81 -22.07
C THR A 4 4.31 94.26 -23.24
N THR A 5 4.30 94.92 -24.40
CA THR A 5 3.54 94.44 -25.58
C THR A 5 4.24 93.35 -26.39
N TRP A 6 5.51 93.05 -26.10
CA TRP A 6 6.26 91.97 -26.78
C TRP A 6 6.26 90.64 -26.01
N GLN A 7 5.98 90.63 -24.70
CA GLN A 7 6.00 89.40 -23.88
C GLN A 7 4.72 88.58 -23.98
N THR A 8 3.55 89.21 -24.14
CA THR A 8 2.26 88.51 -24.29
C THR A 8 2.09 87.87 -25.67
N THR A 9 2.57 88.53 -26.73
CA THR A 9 2.51 87.98 -28.10
C THR A 9 3.52 86.84 -28.31
N PHE A 10 4.70 86.90 -27.67
CA PHE A 10 5.66 85.78 -27.67
C PHE A 10 5.18 84.61 -26.79
N GLY A 11 4.50 84.87 -25.67
CA GLY A 11 3.92 83.83 -24.81
C GLY A 11 2.81 83.03 -25.50
N ALA A 12 1.95 83.70 -26.27
CA ALA A 12 0.91 83.05 -27.09
C ALA A 12 1.53 82.25 -28.27
N LEU A 13 2.59 82.75 -28.89
CA LEU A 13 3.36 82.01 -29.91
C LEU A 13 4.10 80.79 -29.33
N ILE A 14 4.59 80.86 -28.08
CA ILE A 14 5.21 79.72 -27.39
C ILE A 14 4.17 78.67 -27.00
N ALA A 15 2.98 79.06 -26.54
CA ALA A 15 1.87 78.14 -26.23
C ALA A 15 1.32 77.44 -27.49
N VAL A 16 1.18 78.16 -28.61
CA VAL A 16 0.85 77.57 -29.91
C VAL A 16 2.00 76.70 -30.44
N SER A 17 3.27 77.03 -30.15
CA SER A 17 4.41 76.19 -30.53
C SER A 17 4.59 74.95 -29.66
N ALA A 18 4.16 74.97 -28.39
CA ALA A 18 4.14 73.80 -27.52
C ALA A 18 3.00 72.85 -27.91
N CYS A 19 1.85 73.40 -28.32
CA CYS A 19 0.76 72.64 -28.93
C CYS A 19 1.19 72.06 -30.29
N ALA A 20 1.88 72.85 -31.13
CA ALA A 20 2.43 72.38 -32.40
C ALA A 20 3.60 71.40 -32.26
N ALA A 21 4.40 71.46 -31.19
CA ALA A 21 5.47 70.50 -30.89
C ALA A 21 4.92 69.18 -30.34
N ALA A 22 3.87 69.23 -29.52
CA ALA A 22 3.11 68.04 -29.11
C ALA A 22 2.38 67.40 -30.32
N SER A 23 1.84 68.22 -31.23
CA SER A 23 1.30 67.75 -32.52
C SER A 23 2.39 67.30 -33.51
N ALA A 24 3.60 67.89 -33.53
CA ALA A 24 4.69 67.51 -34.42
C ALA A 24 5.37 66.20 -33.99
N ALA A 25 5.40 65.89 -32.69
CA ALA A 25 5.77 64.57 -32.20
C ALA A 25 4.76 63.48 -32.65
N LEU A 26 3.50 63.86 -32.86
CA LEU A 26 2.46 63.01 -33.45
C LEU A 26 2.52 62.96 -34.99
N ILE A 27 2.83 64.08 -35.66
CA ILE A 27 2.88 64.22 -37.13
C ILE A 27 4.19 63.63 -37.70
N GLY A 28 5.28 63.61 -36.95
CA GLY A 28 6.55 62.99 -37.36
C GLY A 28 6.44 61.50 -37.68
N ASN A 29 5.42 60.81 -37.15
CA ASN A 29 5.11 59.42 -37.49
C ASN A 29 3.93 59.26 -38.47
N LEU A 30 3.22 60.35 -38.80
CA LEU A 30 2.12 60.38 -39.78
C LEU A 30 2.58 60.84 -41.17
N ALA A 31 3.65 61.66 -41.24
CA ALA A 31 4.23 62.17 -42.50
C ALA A 31 4.87 61.09 -43.38
N ALA A 32 5.02 59.85 -42.90
CA ALA A 32 5.48 58.71 -43.69
C ALA A 32 4.36 57.95 -44.43
N ARG A 33 3.07 58.33 -44.29
CA ARG A 33 1.95 57.55 -44.87
C ARG A 33 0.86 58.27 -45.65
N VAL A 34 0.94 59.58 -45.93
CA VAL A 34 -0.04 60.23 -46.81
C VAL A 34 0.64 61.19 -47.81
N LEU A 35 1.29 60.60 -48.81
CA LEU A 35 1.25 61.13 -50.17
C LEU A 35 -0.17 60.84 -50.68
N ILE A 36 -0.96 61.87 -51.00
CA ILE A 36 -2.03 61.93 -52.03
C ILE A 36 -3.00 63.11 -51.73
N VAL A 37 -2.86 64.15 -52.56
CA VAL A 37 -3.94 64.95 -53.20
C VAL A 37 -4.76 65.92 -52.31
N GLN A 38 -4.51 67.23 -52.44
CA GLN A 38 -5.28 68.15 -53.31
C GLN A 38 -4.66 69.56 -53.37
N GLU A 39 -4.40 70.01 -54.60
CA GLU A 39 -4.16 71.40 -54.98
C GLU A 39 -5.49 72.14 -55.24
N THR A 40 -5.40 73.48 -55.19
CA THR A 40 -6.37 74.53 -55.60
C THR A 40 -7.43 74.87 -54.54
N VAL A 41 -7.51 76.09 -53.96
CA VAL A 41 -7.66 77.45 -54.56
C VAL A 41 -7.16 78.58 -53.60
N PRO A 42 -6.63 79.74 -54.07
CA PRO A 42 -6.15 80.89 -53.24
C PRO A 42 -7.24 81.98 -53.00
N PRO A 43 -6.97 83.03 -52.18
CA PRO A 43 -7.94 83.71 -51.30
C PRO A 43 -8.60 84.96 -51.92
N THR A 44 -9.70 85.45 -51.34
CA THR A 44 -10.07 86.88 -51.44
C THR A 44 -10.90 87.36 -50.24
N MET A 45 -10.53 88.55 -49.78
CA MET A 45 -10.97 89.25 -48.56
C MET A 45 -12.29 89.99 -48.73
N THR A 46 -13.01 90.26 -47.63
CA THR A 46 -13.46 91.62 -47.20
C THR A 46 -14.02 91.58 -45.76
N PRO A 47 -14.09 92.72 -45.03
CA PRO A 47 -13.75 92.83 -43.62
C PRO A 47 -14.95 92.77 -42.67
N LEU A 48 -14.67 92.39 -41.42
CA LEU A 48 -15.57 92.49 -40.28
C LEU A 48 -15.87 93.96 -39.94
N GLU A 49 -17.15 94.34 -40.01
CA GLU A 49 -17.69 95.45 -39.23
C GLU A 49 -17.82 95.04 -37.75
N SER A 50 -17.36 95.93 -36.90
CA SER A 50 -17.31 95.83 -35.45
C SER A 50 -18.68 96.01 -34.80
N SER A 51 -18.97 95.20 -33.77
CA SER A 51 -19.84 95.55 -32.64
C SER A 51 -19.62 94.55 -31.48
N PRO A 52 -20.03 94.92 -30.27
CA PRO A 52 -19.20 95.35 -29.15
C PRO A 52 -18.55 94.19 -28.38
N GLN A 53 -17.43 94.48 -27.70
CA GLN A 53 -16.89 93.61 -26.65
C GLN A 53 -17.96 93.36 -25.58
N PRO A 54 -18.29 92.08 -25.26
CA PRO A 54 -18.80 91.73 -23.96
C PRO A 54 -17.61 91.63 -23.00
N GLU A 55 -17.66 92.40 -21.93
CA GLU A 55 -16.85 92.17 -20.74
C GLU A 55 -17.19 90.80 -20.15
N SER A 56 -16.14 90.14 -19.62
CA SER A 56 -16.10 88.80 -19.01
C SER A 56 -16.18 87.62 -19.99
N GLN A 57 -15.03 87.02 -20.32
CA GLN A 57 -14.89 85.57 -20.51
C GLN A 57 -13.46 85.12 -20.15
N GLY A 58 -13.09 85.20 -18.87
CA GLY A 58 -12.05 84.31 -18.38
C GLY A 58 -12.51 82.85 -18.54
N PRO A 59 -11.60 81.88 -18.70
CA PRO A 59 -11.98 80.49 -18.83
C PRO A 59 -12.79 80.03 -17.60
N ASP A 60 -13.84 79.24 -17.80
CA ASP A 60 -14.60 78.63 -16.71
C ASP A 60 -13.67 77.73 -15.89
N GLU A 61 -13.34 78.18 -14.68
CA GLU A 61 -12.41 77.48 -13.79
C GLU A 61 -12.99 76.16 -13.29
N GLN A 62 -14.32 76.05 -13.14
CA GLN A 62 -14.95 74.79 -12.74
C GLN A 62 -14.80 73.75 -13.86
N TRP A 63 -15.06 74.14 -15.10
CA TRP A 63 -14.88 73.27 -16.26
C TRP A 63 -13.41 72.83 -16.43
N ARG A 64 -12.45 73.75 -16.22
CA ARG A 64 -11.02 73.44 -16.21
C ARG A 64 -10.66 72.38 -15.18
N GLN A 65 -11.13 72.53 -13.95
CA GLN A 65 -10.87 71.56 -12.88
C GLN A 65 -11.52 70.21 -13.17
N ASP A 66 -12.68 70.18 -13.80
CA ASP A 66 -13.35 68.94 -14.18
C ASP A 66 -12.61 68.19 -15.31
N ILE A 67 -12.05 68.91 -16.30
CA ILE A 67 -11.18 68.32 -17.34
C ILE A 67 -9.90 67.75 -16.71
N ILE A 68 -9.23 68.51 -15.83
CA ILE A 68 -8.02 68.06 -15.14
C ILE A 68 -8.31 66.82 -14.28
N ARG A 69 -9.43 66.80 -13.56
CA ARG A 69 -9.86 65.64 -12.76
C ARG A 69 -10.07 64.40 -13.63
N SER A 70 -10.71 64.54 -14.80
CA SER A 70 -10.90 63.45 -15.76
C SER A 70 -9.56 62.86 -16.25
N LEU A 71 -8.59 63.73 -16.57
CA LEU A 71 -7.22 63.30 -16.94
C LEU A 71 -6.48 62.62 -15.77
N ASP A 72 -6.66 63.10 -14.54
CA ASP A 72 -6.12 62.47 -13.33
C ASP A 72 -6.74 61.10 -13.05
N ASP A 73 -8.02 60.92 -13.33
CA ASP A 73 -8.70 59.63 -13.22
C ASP A 73 -8.18 58.64 -14.27
N GLN A 74 -7.96 59.08 -15.50
CA GLN A 74 -7.31 58.25 -16.54
C GLN A 74 -5.89 57.81 -16.15
N LEU A 75 -5.07 58.71 -15.59
CA LEU A 75 -3.73 58.37 -15.09
C LEU A 75 -3.76 57.39 -13.91
N ARG A 76 -4.74 57.51 -13.01
CA ARG A 76 -4.93 56.58 -11.91
C ARG A 76 -5.24 55.18 -12.42
N ASN A 77 -6.12 55.06 -13.42
CA ASN A 77 -6.47 53.78 -14.04
C ASN A 77 -5.28 53.12 -14.76
N MET A 78 -4.27 53.88 -15.21
CA MET A 78 -3.06 53.33 -15.84
C MET A 78 -2.10 52.60 -14.88
N LYS A 79 -2.25 52.75 -13.56
CA LYS A 79 -1.38 52.05 -12.58
C LYS A 79 -1.62 50.54 -12.57
N ASP A 80 -2.86 50.11 -12.77
CA ASP A 80 -3.20 48.69 -12.83
C ASP A 80 -2.69 48.06 -14.13
N LEU A 81 -2.76 48.81 -15.24
CA LEU A 81 -2.18 48.39 -16.51
C LEU A 81 -0.65 48.24 -16.43
N GLU A 82 0.03 49.20 -15.80
CA GLU A 82 1.47 49.15 -15.57
C GLU A 82 1.87 47.98 -14.68
N ARG A 83 1.05 47.65 -13.67
CA ARG A 83 1.27 46.45 -12.84
C ARG A 83 1.16 45.18 -13.69
N ASN A 84 0.13 45.07 -14.54
CA ASN A 84 -0.06 43.92 -15.42
C ASN A 84 1.08 43.79 -16.44
N ALA A 85 1.48 44.88 -17.08
CA ALA A 85 2.58 44.92 -18.03
C ALA A 85 3.92 44.50 -17.40
N ASN A 86 4.17 44.90 -16.15
CA ASN A 86 5.34 44.45 -15.39
C ASN A 86 5.29 42.96 -15.04
N GLN A 87 4.12 42.42 -14.70
CA GLN A 87 3.94 40.99 -14.41
C GLN A 87 4.12 40.13 -15.66
N SER A 88 3.59 40.58 -16.80
CA SER A 88 3.74 39.91 -18.11
C SER A 88 5.10 40.17 -18.78
N LYS A 89 5.89 41.12 -18.26
CA LYS A 89 7.15 41.61 -18.84
C LYS A 89 6.98 42.19 -20.25
N ASP A 90 5.84 42.83 -20.51
CA ASP A 90 5.54 43.47 -21.79
C ASP A 90 6.17 44.87 -21.88
N THR A 91 7.38 44.94 -22.42
CA THR A 91 8.13 46.19 -22.57
C THR A 91 7.51 47.15 -23.57
N SER A 92 6.75 46.65 -24.55
CA SER A 92 6.04 47.49 -25.53
C SER A 92 4.88 48.21 -24.86
N LEU A 93 4.09 47.50 -24.05
CA LEU A 93 2.98 48.09 -23.31
C LEU A 93 3.45 49.10 -22.27
N LEU A 94 4.57 48.82 -21.57
CA LEU A 94 5.19 49.78 -20.65
C LEU A 94 5.62 51.08 -21.34
N SER A 95 6.22 50.98 -22.53
CA SER A 95 6.58 52.14 -23.35
C SER A 95 5.33 52.93 -23.77
N ASP A 96 4.27 52.24 -24.19
CA ASP A 96 3.02 52.88 -24.59
C ASP A 96 2.32 53.58 -23.40
N ILE A 97 2.35 53.01 -22.20
CA ILE A 97 1.87 53.64 -20.96
C ILE A 97 2.66 54.92 -20.65
N GLN A 98 3.99 54.90 -20.80
CA GLN A 98 4.83 56.08 -20.56
C GLN A 98 4.55 57.20 -21.56
N ASN A 99 4.35 56.86 -22.83
CA ASN A 99 3.95 57.81 -23.86
C ASN A 99 2.57 58.40 -23.56
N PHE A 100 1.63 57.58 -23.10
CA PHE A 100 0.31 58.04 -22.67
C PHE A 100 0.38 59.02 -21.49
N ARG A 101 1.18 58.72 -20.46
CA ARG A 101 1.39 59.63 -19.31
C ARG A 101 1.93 60.98 -19.75
N SER A 102 2.93 60.96 -20.63
CA SER A 102 3.54 62.19 -21.19
C SER A 102 2.53 63.00 -22.00
N SER A 103 1.64 62.32 -22.73
CA SER A 103 0.54 62.97 -23.46
C SER A 103 -0.48 63.62 -22.52
N VAL A 104 -0.91 62.93 -21.47
CA VAL A 104 -1.83 63.48 -20.46
C VAL A 104 -1.24 64.72 -19.77
N ASP A 105 0.05 64.69 -19.42
CA ASP A 105 0.72 65.85 -18.83
C ASP A 105 0.77 67.04 -19.81
N GLY A 106 0.96 66.78 -21.11
CA GLY A 106 0.84 67.78 -22.17
C GLY A 106 -0.58 68.38 -22.27
N HIS A 107 -1.61 67.54 -22.20
CA HIS A 107 -3.00 67.99 -22.21
C HIS A 107 -3.38 68.80 -20.96
N LYS A 108 -2.91 68.40 -19.77
CA LYS A 108 -3.08 69.19 -18.54
C LYS A 108 -2.44 70.56 -18.67
N SER A 109 -1.23 70.63 -19.24
CA SER A 109 -0.54 71.89 -19.49
C SER A 109 -1.31 72.78 -20.49
N CYS A 110 -1.90 72.20 -21.55
CA CYS A 110 -2.79 72.92 -22.48
C CYS A 110 -3.98 73.53 -21.72
N VAL A 111 -4.69 72.70 -20.95
CA VAL A 111 -5.88 73.09 -20.18
C VAL A 111 -5.53 74.16 -19.14
N GLN A 112 -4.40 74.06 -18.45
CA GLN A 112 -3.93 75.04 -17.47
C GLN A 112 -3.49 76.38 -18.07
N ASN A 113 -3.04 76.40 -19.32
CA ASN A 113 -2.56 77.61 -20.01
C ASN A 113 -3.59 78.22 -20.97
N ALA A 114 -4.74 77.58 -21.18
CA ALA A 114 -5.82 78.13 -22.01
C ALA A 114 -6.31 79.47 -21.44
N SER A 115 -6.23 80.54 -22.24
CA SER A 115 -6.55 81.91 -21.82
C SER A 115 -7.99 82.34 -22.13
N THR A 116 -8.76 81.55 -22.89
CA THR A 116 -10.17 81.76 -23.21
C THR A 116 -10.96 80.45 -23.18
N ASN A 117 -12.29 80.51 -23.18
CA ASN A 117 -13.15 79.33 -23.25
C ASN A 117 -13.03 78.58 -24.58
N GLU A 118 -12.79 79.27 -25.70
CA GLU A 118 -12.54 78.62 -26.99
C GLU A 118 -11.21 77.86 -26.98
N ALA A 119 -10.16 78.41 -26.36
CA ALA A 119 -8.90 77.70 -26.17
C ALA A 119 -9.06 76.48 -25.25
N LEU A 120 -9.91 76.56 -24.22
CA LEU A 120 -10.23 75.46 -23.34
C LEU A 120 -11.01 74.35 -24.06
N GLN A 121 -11.98 74.72 -24.91
CA GLN A 121 -12.71 73.78 -25.76
C GLN A 121 -11.77 73.04 -26.72
N VAL A 122 -10.84 73.74 -27.39
CA VAL A 122 -9.85 73.11 -28.28
C VAL A 122 -8.95 72.13 -27.53
N CYS A 123 -8.50 72.46 -26.31
CA CYS A 123 -7.77 71.50 -25.47
C CYS A 123 -8.67 70.30 -25.09
N ASN A 124 -9.96 70.51 -24.80
CA ASN A 124 -10.91 69.46 -24.46
C ASN A 124 -11.24 68.52 -25.63
N ASP A 125 -11.39 69.05 -26.85
CA ASP A 125 -11.61 68.27 -28.05
C ASP A 125 -10.37 67.41 -28.39
N ALA A 126 -9.17 67.94 -28.13
CA ALA A 126 -7.94 67.17 -28.24
C ALA A 126 -7.84 66.03 -27.20
N ILE A 127 -8.51 66.15 -26.05
CA ILE A 127 -8.52 65.15 -24.96
C ILE A 127 -9.41 63.94 -25.27
N GLN A 128 -10.40 64.05 -26.17
CA GLN A 128 -11.19 62.89 -26.61
C GLN A 128 -10.29 61.79 -27.20
N SER A 129 -9.23 62.17 -27.91
CA SER A 129 -8.21 61.23 -28.42
C SER A 129 -7.42 60.50 -27.32
N THR A 130 -7.36 61.07 -26.11
CA THR A 130 -6.73 60.47 -24.92
C THR A 130 -7.62 59.37 -24.31
N GLY A 131 -8.95 59.54 -24.33
CA GLY A 131 -9.90 58.49 -23.92
C GLY A 131 -9.78 57.22 -24.77
N ASP A 132 -9.72 57.39 -26.09
CA ASP A 132 -9.54 56.28 -27.05
C ASP A 132 -8.17 55.60 -26.90
N ALA A 133 -7.12 56.39 -26.68
CA ALA A 133 -5.77 55.87 -26.42
C ALA A 133 -5.72 55.01 -25.15
N SER A 134 -6.35 55.46 -24.04
CA SER A 134 -6.47 54.69 -22.80
C SER A 134 -7.20 53.37 -23.03
N SER A 135 -8.33 53.40 -23.75
CA SER A 135 -9.13 52.21 -24.06
C SER A 135 -8.35 51.19 -24.90
N LYS A 136 -7.55 51.66 -25.88
CA LYS A 136 -6.65 50.81 -26.69
C LYS A 136 -5.55 50.15 -25.87
N LEU A 137 -5.02 50.82 -24.84
CA LEU A 137 -4.02 50.23 -23.94
C LEU A 137 -4.60 49.10 -23.09
N TRP A 138 -5.84 49.25 -22.62
CA TRP A 138 -6.58 48.17 -21.94
C TRP A 138 -6.78 46.96 -22.86
N THR A 139 -7.27 47.17 -24.08
CA THR A 139 -7.42 46.08 -25.05
C THR A 139 -6.08 45.40 -25.37
N LYS A 140 -4.97 46.15 -25.49
CA LYS A 140 -3.62 45.57 -25.66
C LYS A 140 -3.17 44.73 -24.46
N SER A 141 -3.40 45.20 -23.24
CA SER A 141 -3.10 44.44 -22.01
C SER A 141 -3.92 43.15 -21.94
N ASP A 142 -5.19 43.20 -22.32
CA ASP A 142 -6.06 42.02 -22.33
C ASP A 142 -5.57 40.99 -23.34
N ILE A 143 -5.20 41.42 -24.55
CA ILE A 143 -4.57 40.53 -25.54
C ILE A 143 -3.32 39.85 -24.98
N ALA A 144 -2.43 40.59 -24.33
CA ALA A 144 -1.21 40.01 -23.74
C ALA A 144 -1.57 38.94 -22.69
N ASN A 145 -2.56 39.20 -21.84
CA ASN A 145 -3.09 38.23 -20.88
C ASN A 145 -3.68 36.99 -21.60
N ARG A 146 -4.47 37.19 -22.66
CA ARG A 146 -5.06 36.11 -23.45
C ARG A 146 -4.02 35.28 -24.21
N GLN A 147 -2.92 35.89 -24.66
CA GLN A 147 -1.77 35.19 -25.25
C GLN A 147 -1.05 34.31 -24.23
N GLN A 148 -0.97 34.74 -22.98
CA GLN A 148 -0.43 33.89 -21.92
C GLN A 148 -1.37 32.70 -21.65
N GLN A 149 -2.69 32.93 -21.60
CA GLN A 149 -3.69 31.87 -21.45
C GLN A 149 -3.66 30.88 -22.62
N LEU A 150 -3.39 31.33 -23.85
CA LEU A 150 -3.20 30.44 -25.01
C LEU A 150 -2.10 29.39 -24.74
N LYS A 151 -0.98 29.80 -24.15
CA LYS A 151 0.12 28.88 -23.80
C LYS A 151 -0.31 27.87 -22.73
N ASP A 152 -1.12 28.30 -21.77
CA ASP A 152 -1.66 27.41 -20.74
C ASP A 152 -2.62 26.38 -21.35
N MET A 153 -3.47 26.80 -22.29
CA MET A 153 -4.36 25.92 -23.05
C MET A 153 -3.56 24.91 -23.90
N GLU A 154 -2.51 25.35 -24.60
CA GLU A 154 -1.58 24.47 -25.32
C GLU A 154 -0.92 23.43 -24.41
N ARG A 155 -0.56 23.83 -23.18
CA ARG A 155 0.00 22.92 -22.18
C ARG A 155 -1.03 21.88 -21.74
N GLN A 156 -2.28 22.27 -21.49
CA GLN A 156 -3.34 21.33 -21.12
C GLN A 156 -3.60 20.27 -22.18
N ILE A 157 -3.53 20.63 -23.47
CA ILE A 157 -3.58 19.67 -24.58
C ILE A 157 -2.43 18.67 -24.46
N LYS A 158 -1.19 19.15 -24.33
CA LYS A 158 -0.01 18.27 -24.24
C LYS A 158 -0.08 17.32 -23.05
N ASP A 159 -0.57 17.80 -21.91
CA ASP A 159 -0.74 16.97 -20.72
C ASP A 159 -1.82 15.89 -20.95
N ALA A 160 -2.94 16.23 -21.59
CA ALA A 160 -3.96 15.24 -21.98
C ALA A 160 -3.46 14.23 -23.03
N GLU A 161 -2.62 14.65 -23.98
CA GLU A 161 -2.02 13.75 -24.97
C GLU A 161 -1.00 12.79 -24.36
N ARG A 162 -0.20 13.23 -23.38
CA ARG A 162 0.68 12.34 -22.60
C ARG A 162 -0.10 11.24 -21.90
N GLU A 163 -1.33 11.56 -21.51
CA GLU A 163 -2.31 10.64 -20.94
C GLU A 163 -3.04 9.77 -21.97
N LYS A 164 -2.68 9.88 -23.26
CA LYS A 164 -3.25 9.16 -24.41
C LYS A 164 -4.74 9.43 -24.64
N ILE A 165 -5.18 10.64 -24.32
CA ILE A 165 -6.55 11.10 -24.51
C ILE A 165 -6.65 11.80 -25.88
N ASP A 166 -7.74 11.57 -26.63
CA ASP A 166 -7.96 12.23 -27.93
C ASP A 166 -8.29 13.71 -27.74
N THR A 167 -7.40 14.61 -28.16
CA THR A 167 -7.57 16.06 -28.01
C THR A 167 -8.01 16.77 -29.29
N SER A 168 -8.48 16.04 -30.31
CA SER A 168 -8.82 16.58 -31.64
C SER A 168 -9.80 17.77 -31.61
N LYS A 169 -10.91 17.65 -30.86
CA LYS A 169 -11.91 18.74 -30.69
C LYS A 169 -11.31 19.94 -29.95
N ALA A 170 -10.54 19.70 -28.88
CA ALA A 170 -9.88 20.76 -28.11
C ALA A 170 -8.85 21.54 -28.95
N LYS A 171 -8.08 20.84 -29.78
CA LYS A 171 -7.13 21.46 -30.74
C LYS A 171 -7.84 22.34 -31.76
N SER A 172 -8.99 21.90 -32.27
CA SER A 172 -9.79 22.69 -33.21
C SER A 172 -10.26 24.01 -32.59
N VAL A 173 -10.80 23.96 -31.36
CA VAL A 173 -11.23 25.18 -30.63
C VAL A 173 -10.03 26.07 -30.30
N LEU A 174 -8.89 25.49 -29.91
CA LEU A 174 -7.66 26.25 -29.65
C LEU A 174 -7.18 27.02 -30.89
N GLU A 175 -7.27 26.41 -32.08
CA GLU A 175 -6.90 27.07 -33.34
C GLU A 175 -7.86 28.22 -33.69
N GLN A 176 -9.17 28.03 -33.47
CA GLN A 176 -10.16 29.10 -33.61
C GLN A 176 -9.88 30.25 -32.63
N TYR A 177 -9.56 29.93 -31.38
CA TYR A 177 -9.20 30.91 -30.35
C TYR A 177 -7.91 31.68 -30.74
N ARG A 178 -6.88 30.98 -31.24
CA ARG A 178 -5.65 31.61 -31.75
C ARG A 178 -5.94 32.56 -32.91
N THR A 179 -6.78 32.15 -33.85
CA THR A 179 -7.18 32.96 -35.01
C THR A 179 -7.98 34.19 -34.57
N ALA A 180 -8.94 34.02 -33.67
CA ALA A 180 -9.74 35.11 -33.12
C ALA A 180 -8.86 36.15 -32.41
N LEU A 181 -7.89 35.71 -31.58
CA LEU A 181 -6.93 36.61 -30.96
C LEU A 181 -6.06 37.37 -31.98
N GLY A 182 -5.61 36.70 -33.04
CA GLY A 182 -4.86 37.33 -34.13
C GLY A 182 -5.68 38.39 -34.88
N ASN A 183 -6.99 38.16 -35.04
CA ASN A 183 -7.90 39.12 -35.65
C ASN A 183 -8.08 40.36 -34.77
N VAL A 184 -8.27 40.18 -33.45
CA VAL A 184 -8.32 41.31 -32.50
C VAL A 184 -7.03 42.13 -32.53
N GLN A 185 -5.87 41.47 -32.60
CA GLN A 185 -4.58 42.15 -32.76
C GLN A 185 -4.48 42.96 -34.04
N SER A 186 -4.97 42.40 -35.15
CA SER A 186 -4.96 43.06 -36.46
C SER A 186 -5.87 44.29 -36.49
N LEU A 187 -7.04 44.23 -35.84
CA LEU A 187 -7.96 45.37 -35.69
C LEU A 187 -7.32 46.53 -34.91
N LEU A 188 -6.54 46.23 -33.87
CA LEU A 188 -5.81 47.26 -33.13
C LEU A 188 -4.66 47.90 -33.93
N GLN A 189 -4.08 47.16 -34.87
CA GLN A 189 -2.96 47.65 -35.70
C GLN A 189 -3.41 48.41 -36.96
N SER A 190 -4.61 48.12 -37.48
CA SER A 190 -5.14 48.73 -38.72
C SER A 190 -5.65 50.16 -38.55
N GLY A 191 -5.71 50.66 -37.31
CA GLY A 191 -6.28 51.98 -37.00
C GLY A 191 -7.80 52.01 -36.94
N ALA A 192 -8.46 50.85 -36.93
CA ALA A 192 -9.91 50.73 -36.72
C ALA A 192 -10.36 51.29 -35.35
N ASP A 193 -11.67 51.48 -35.20
CA ASP A 193 -12.27 51.84 -33.91
C ASP A 193 -11.92 50.76 -32.88
N ASN A 194 -11.49 51.17 -31.69
CA ASN A 194 -11.15 50.24 -30.61
C ASN A 194 -12.38 49.42 -30.19
N ARG A 195 -13.58 49.94 -30.44
CA ARG A 195 -14.83 49.25 -30.20
C ARG A 195 -14.92 47.92 -30.95
N ASP A 196 -14.51 47.88 -32.21
CA ASP A 196 -14.52 46.64 -33.01
C ASP A 196 -13.59 45.57 -32.41
N ALA A 197 -12.45 45.98 -31.85
CA ALA A 197 -11.52 45.07 -31.19
C ALA A 197 -12.04 44.58 -29.84
N GLN A 198 -12.76 45.44 -29.08
CA GLN A 198 -13.40 45.08 -27.82
C GLN A 198 -14.58 44.13 -28.04
N ASP A 199 -15.43 44.41 -29.02
CA ASP A 199 -16.56 43.56 -29.41
C ASP A 199 -16.04 42.18 -29.87
N ALA A 200 -14.99 42.12 -30.70
CA ALA A 200 -14.39 40.86 -31.09
C ALA A 200 -13.75 40.07 -29.91
N MET A 201 -13.20 40.76 -28.91
CA MET A 201 -12.69 40.14 -27.69
C MET A 201 -13.84 39.53 -26.85
N GLN A 202 -14.94 40.25 -26.71
CA GLN A 202 -16.07 39.83 -25.90
C GLN A 202 -16.93 38.76 -26.58
N ASP A 203 -17.25 38.94 -27.86
CA ASP A 203 -18.22 38.11 -28.57
C ASP A 203 -17.59 36.86 -29.19
N THR A 204 -16.27 36.84 -29.37
CA THR A 204 -15.58 35.72 -30.03
C THR A 204 -14.53 35.07 -29.14
N VAL A 205 -13.56 35.84 -28.62
CA VAL A 205 -12.44 35.26 -27.87
C VAL A 205 -12.90 34.62 -26.55
N GLN A 206 -13.76 35.31 -25.79
CA GLN A 206 -14.23 34.82 -24.49
C GLN A 206 -15.10 33.55 -24.60
N PRO A 207 -16.08 33.45 -25.53
CA PRO A 207 -16.82 32.21 -25.76
C PRO A 207 -15.93 31.03 -26.19
N LEU A 208 -14.96 31.26 -27.08
CA LEU A 208 -14.03 30.22 -27.52
C LEU A 208 -13.13 29.71 -26.38
N GLN A 209 -12.74 30.60 -25.45
CA GLN A 209 -12.02 30.19 -24.25
C GLN A 209 -12.86 29.26 -23.38
N GLN A 210 -14.10 29.64 -23.10
CA GLN A 210 -15.01 28.81 -22.29
C GLN A 210 -15.24 27.46 -22.95
N GLN A 211 -15.54 27.47 -24.26
CA GLN A 211 -15.72 26.27 -25.07
C GLN A 211 -14.50 25.35 -25.02
N PHE A 212 -13.27 25.89 -25.04
CA PHE A 212 -12.07 25.08 -24.91
C PHE A 212 -12.01 24.36 -23.55
N TYR A 213 -12.29 25.07 -22.45
CA TYR A 213 -12.26 24.47 -21.12
C TYR A 213 -13.34 23.41 -20.95
N ASP A 214 -14.52 23.63 -21.50
CA ASP A 214 -15.59 22.64 -21.50
C ASP A 214 -15.20 21.39 -22.28
N VAL A 215 -14.66 21.58 -23.49
CA VAL A 215 -14.20 20.46 -24.34
C VAL A 215 -13.07 19.69 -23.68
N ILE A 216 -12.02 20.35 -23.14
CA ILE A 216 -10.87 19.64 -22.58
C ILE A 216 -11.24 18.88 -21.29
N ASN A 217 -12.14 19.42 -20.47
CA ASN A 217 -12.65 18.73 -19.27
C ASN A 217 -13.51 17.52 -19.64
N ALA A 218 -14.46 17.68 -20.57
CA ALA A 218 -15.25 16.55 -21.08
C ALA A 218 -14.34 15.45 -21.68
N THR A 219 -13.31 15.84 -22.41
CA THR A 219 -12.34 14.90 -22.98
C THR A 219 -11.58 14.13 -21.88
N ARG A 220 -11.15 14.80 -20.81
CA ARG A 220 -10.50 14.15 -19.66
C ARG A 220 -11.42 13.14 -18.99
N ARG A 221 -12.68 13.53 -18.74
CA ARG A 221 -13.71 12.67 -18.16
C ARG A 221 -14.01 11.44 -19.03
N GLN A 222 -14.02 11.58 -20.36
CA GLN A 222 -14.11 10.43 -21.28
C GLN A 222 -12.93 9.46 -21.12
N GLY A 223 -11.71 10.00 -20.96
CA GLY A 223 -10.52 9.20 -20.66
C GLY A 223 -10.64 8.44 -19.32
N GLU A 224 -11.14 9.10 -18.28
CA GLU A 224 -11.39 8.49 -16.96
C GLU A 224 -12.43 7.37 -17.03
N ALA A 225 -13.55 7.59 -17.70
CA ALA A 225 -14.57 6.57 -17.94
C ALA A 225 -14.02 5.34 -18.66
N ALA A 226 -13.21 5.54 -19.71
CA ALA A 226 -12.58 4.45 -20.44
C ALA A 226 -11.60 3.64 -19.55
N ARG A 227 -10.83 4.32 -18.70
CA ARG A 227 -9.95 3.67 -17.70
C ARG A 227 -10.75 2.91 -16.65
N PHE A 228 -11.85 3.48 -16.16
CA PHE A 228 -12.76 2.82 -15.22
C PHE A 228 -13.32 1.52 -15.81
N ARG A 229 -13.82 1.55 -17.06
CA ARG A 229 -14.33 0.36 -17.76
C ARG A 229 -13.26 -0.72 -17.97
N SER A 230 -12.07 -0.32 -18.39
CA SER A 230 -11.00 -1.26 -18.75
C SER A 230 -10.23 -1.81 -17.55
N GLY A 231 -10.27 -1.13 -16.40
CA GLY A 231 -9.66 -1.54 -15.13
C GLY A 231 -10.70 -1.96 -14.09
N GLN A 232 -11.18 -1.00 -13.30
CA GLN A 232 -12.01 -1.25 -12.11
C GLN A 232 -13.23 -2.13 -12.38
N LEU A 233 -13.97 -1.87 -13.46
CA LEU A 233 -15.18 -2.63 -13.79
C LEU A 233 -14.87 -4.11 -14.13
N LYS A 234 -13.75 -4.37 -14.82
CA LYS A 234 -13.29 -5.74 -15.11
C LYS A 234 -12.79 -6.45 -13.86
N ASP A 235 -12.15 -5.72 -12.95
CA ASP A 235 -11.70 -6.29 -11.68
C ASP A 235 -12.90 -6.71 -10.81
N MET A 236 -13.95 -5.89 -10.76
CA MET A 236 -15.23 -6.23 -10.11
C MET A 236 -15.86 -7.50 -10.74
N GLU A 237 -15.91 -7.60 -12.08
CA GLU A 237 -16.42 -8.79 -12.79
C GLU A 237 -15.60 -10.05 -12.49
N ARG A 238 -14.27 -9.91 -12.46
CA ARG A 238 -13.36 -11.01 -12.13
C ARG A 238 -13.59 -11.48 -10.69
N GLU A 239 -13.79 -10.56 -9.78
CA GLU A 239 -13.99 -10.90 -8.37
C GLU A 239 -15.29 -11.64 -8.11
N ILE A 240 -16.40 -11.20 -8.72
CA ILE A 240 -17.66 -11.96 -8.73
C ILE A 240 -17.40 -13.39 -9.21
N THR A 241 -16.68 -13.54 -10.32
CA THR A 241 -16.35 -14.86 -10.89
C THR A 241 -15.54 -15.71 -9.90
N ASN A 242 -14.58 -15.12 -9.19
CA ASN A 242 -13.76 -15.80 -8.18
C ASN A 242 -14.61 -16.28 -7.00
N ILE A 243 -15.53 -15.43 -6.52
CA ILE A 243 -16.46 -15.75 -5.42
C ILE A 243 -17.36 -16.91 -5.83
N GLU A 244 -17.94 -16.87 -7.03
CA GLU A 244 -18.80 -17.94 -7.54
C GLU A 244 -18.05 -19.26 -7.75
N ARG A 245 -16.80 -19.21 -8.25
CA ARG A 245 -15.92 -20.40 -8.33
C ARG A 245 -15.61 -20.97 -6.95
N GLY A 246 -15.47 -20.12 -5.93
CA GLY A 246 -15.37 -20.48 -4.53
C GLY A 246 -16.68 -20.99 -3.91
N LYS A 247 -17.77 -21.10 -4.70
CA LYS A 247 -19.14 -21.41 -4.25
C LYS A 247 -19.68 -20.38 -3.24
N GLY A 248 -19.18 -19.14 -3.24
CA GLY A 248 -19.76 -18.03 -2.48
C GLY A 248 -20.99 -17.47 -3.19
N ASP A 249 -21.86 -16.80 -2.43
CA ASP A 249 -22.97 -16.03 -3.00
C ASP A 249 -22.47 -14.64 -3.41
N ALA A 250 -22.66 -14.29 -4.68
CA ALA A 250 -22.27 -13.02 -5.26
C ALA A 250 -23.48 -12.19 -5.75
N THR A 251 -24.71 -12.56 -5.37
CA THR A 251 -25.94 -11.94 -5.88
C THR A 251 -25.97 -10.42 -5.67
N LYS A 252 -25.71 -9.94 -4.45
CA LYS A 252 -25.64 -8.50 -4.14
C LYS A 252 -24.52 -7.78 -4.88
N LEU A 253 -23.36 -8.44 -5.07
CA LEU A 253 -22.24 -7.87 -5.84
C LEU A 253 -22.58 -7.70 -7.31
N LYS A 254 -23.36 -8.63 -7.88
CA LYS A 254 -23.90 -8.51 -9.25
C LYS A 254 -24.88 -7.34 -9.36
N GLU A 255 -25.80 -7.18 -8.42
CA GLU A 255 -26.73 -6.04 -8.40
C GLU A 255 -26.00 -4.70 -8.36
N ILE A 256 -24.96 -4.58 -7.54
CA ILE A 256 -24.14 -3.36 -7.47
C ILE A 256 -23.32 -3.16 -8.73
N LEU A 257 -22.72 -4.22 -9.28
CA LEU A 257 -22.00 -4.12 -10.55
C LEU A 257 -22.91 -3.58 -11.66
N GLU A 258 -24.16 -4.04 -11.74
CA GLU A 258 -25.12 -3.52 -12.72
C GLU A 258 -25.51 -2.06 -12.42
N ARG A 259 -25.64 -1.66 -11.15
CA ARG A 259 -25.81 -0.25 -10.76
C ARG A 259 -24.61 0.61 -11.18
N VAL A 260 -23.38 0.13 -10.98
CA VAL A 260 -22.15 0.82 -11.40
C VAL A 260 -22.10 0.96 -12.92
N LYS A 261 -22.43 -0.12 -13.66
CA LYS A 261 -22.54 -0.08 -15.14
C LYS A 261 -23.58 0.94 -15.60
N ALA A 262 -24.75 0.96 -14.96
CA ALA A 262 -25.82 1.91 -15.28
C ALA A 262 -25.41 3.36 -14.98
N ALA A 263 -24.84 3.62 -13.80
CA ALA A 263 -24.34 4.95 -13.43
C ALA A 263 -23.24 5.43 -14.38
N LEU A 264 -22.31 4.55 -14.76
CA LEU A 264 -21.24 4.87 -15.70
C LEU A 264 -21.78 5.16 -17.09
N SER A 265 -22.75 4.36 -17.56
CA SER A 265 -23.43 4.62 -18.83
C SER A 265 -24.19 5.95 -18.81
N ALA A 266 -24.80 6.34 -17.69
CA ALA A 266 -25.47 7.62 -17.55
C ALA A 266 -24.49 8.79 -17.57
N ALA A 267 -23.38 8.70 -16.83
CA ALA A 267 -22.31 9.70 -16.85
C ALA A 267 -21.70 9.87 -18.26
N GLU A 268 -21.54 8.78 -18.99
CA GLU A 268 -21.06 8.79 -20.37
C GLU A 268 -22.05 9.41 -21.36
N GLN A 269 -23.36 9.26 -21.14
CA GLN A 269 -24.37 9.96 -21.94
C GLN A 269 -24.31 11.47 -21.73
N LEU A 270 -24.07 11.93 -20.50
CA LEU A 270 -23.88 13.35 -20.22
C LEU A 270 -22.65 13.92 -20.92
N LEU A 271 -21.56 13.14 -21.02
CA LEU A 271 -20.35 13.49 -21.78
C LEU A 271 -20.56 13.62 -23.29
N LEU A 272 -21.62 13.02 -23.82
CA LEU A 272 -21.98 13.08 -25.25
C LEU A 272 -22.96 14.21 -25.56
N SER A 273 -23.54 14.87 -24.55
CA SER A 273 -24.46 15.98 -24.72
C SER A 273 -23.69 17.30 -24.81
N ASP A 274 -23.84 18.01 -25.92
CA ASP A 274 -23.23 19.32 -26.16
C ASP A 274 -23.84 20.46 -25.31
N THR A 275 -24.80 20.17 -24.42
CA THR A 275 -25.56 21.19 -23.64
C THR A 275 -25.48 21.03 -22.11
N THR A 276 -24.75 20.02 -21.63
CA THR A 276 -24.70 19.69 -20.19
C THR A 276 -23.63 20.51 -19.48
N ASP A 277 -23.94 21.00 -18.28
CA ASP A 277 -22.95 21.66 -17.41
C ASP A 277 -21.89 20.64 -16.94
N ASN A 278 -20.62 21.04 -16.90
CA ASN A 278 -19.53 20.23 -16.34
C ASN A 278 -19.80 19.79 -14.90
N ARG A 279 -20.59 20.57 -14.13
CA ARG A 279 -20.99 20.18 -12.77
C ARG A 279 -21.86 18.92 -12.75
N ASP A 280 -22.83 18.82 -13.65
CA ASP A 280 -23.72 17.66 -13.73
C ASP A 280 -22.93 16.41 -14.14
N ILE A 281 -21.93 16.59 -15.01
CA ILE A 281 -20.99 15.53 -15.39
C ILE A 281 -20.18 15.08 -14.15
N ASP A 282 -19.63 16.02 -13.39
CA ASP A 282 -18.83 15.72 -12.19
C ASP A 282 -19.65 14.98 -11.12
N ASP A 283 -20.89 15.41 -10.88
CA ASP A 283 -21.79 14.76 -9.93
C ASP A 283 -22.18 13.35 -10.38
N ALA A 284 -22.39 13.14 -11.69
CA ALA A 284 -22.66 11.81 -12.23
C ALA A 284 -21.45 10.86 -12.06
N PHE A 285 -20.23 11.33 -12.32
CA PHE A 285 -19.02 10.53 -12.07
C PHE A 285 -18.81 10.25 -10.59
N ARG A 286 -19.12 11.19 -9.71
CA ARG A 286 -19.08 10.97 -8.26
C ARG A 286 -20.01 9.83 -7.84
N ALA A 287 -21.24 9.80 -8.36
CA ALA A 287 -22.17 8.71 -8.10
C ALA A 287 -21.66 7.33 -8.58
N VAL A 288 -20.90 7.28 -9.69
CA VAL A 288 -20.21 6.05 -10.13
C VAL A 288 -19.22 5.58 -9.08
N TYR A 289 -18.37 6.47 -8.58
CA TYR A 289 -17.37 6.13 -7.57
C TYR A 289 -17.99 5.74 -6.23
N ASP A 290 -19.01 6.45 -5.78
CA ASP A 290 -19.72 6.13 -4.53
C ASP A 290 -20.36 4.74 -4.62
N THR A 291 -21.01 4.42 -5.75
CA THR A 291 -21.59 3.08 -5.98
C THR A 291 -20.50 2.00 -6.09
N ALA A 292 -19.34 2.32 -6.65
CA ALA A 292 -18.21 1.39 -6.72
C ALA A 292 -17.58 1.13 -5.33
N GLN A 293 -17.61 2.10 -4.42
CA GLN A 293 -17.17 1.88 -3.04
C GLN A 293 -18.08 0.90 -2.29
N GLU A 294 -19.40 0.94 -2.53
CA GLU A 294 -20.34 -0.07 -1.99
C GLU A 294 -19.92 -1.50 -2.37
N PHE A 295 -19.43 -1.70 -3.61
CA PHE A 295 -18.93 -2.99 -4.06
C PHE A 295 -17.73 -3.48 -3.25
N SER A 296 -16.75 -2.60 -3.00
CA SER A 296 -15.55 -2.95 -2.24
C SER A 296 -15.88 -3.34 -0.80
N ALA A 297 -16.85 -2.69 -0.17
CA ALA A 297 -17.30 -3.03 1.17
C ALA A 297 -17.94 -4.43 1.20
N LEU A 298 -18.82 -4.72 0.24
CA LEU A 298 -19.50 -6.01 0.15
C LEU A 298 -18.63 -7.16 -0.33
N GLN A 299 -17.56 -6.88 -1.08
CA GLN A 299 -16.57 -7.88 -1.48
C GLN A 299 -15.96 -8.56 -0.25
N SER A 300 -15.59 -7.79 0.78
CA SER A 300 -15.07 -8.33 2.03
C SER A 300 -16.07 -9.27 2.69
N ALA A 301 -17.35 -8.92 2.74
CA ALA A 301 -18.42 -9.76 3.30
C ALA A 301 -18.64 -11.04 2.47
N ALA A 302 -18.64 -10.97 1.14
CA ALA A 302 -18.82 -12.13 0.27
C ALA A 302 -17.65 -13.14 0.36
N GLY A 303 -16.42 -12.64 0.57
CA GLY A 303 -15.25 -13.48 0.85
C GLY A 303 -15.38 -14.32 2.13
N ARG A 304 -16.11 -13.82 3.13
CA ARG A 304 -16.35 -14.52 4.41
C ARG A 304 -17.27 -15.74 4.29
N THR A 305 -18.09 -15.83 3.24
CA THR A 305 -18.94 -17.01 2.97
C THR A 305 -18.11 -18.27 2.71
N ARG A 306 -16.95 -18.13 2.04
CA ARG A 306 -16.03 -19.25 1.84
C ARG A 306 -15.44 -19.68 3.18
N GLU A 307 -15.05 -18.71 3.98
CA GLU A 307 -14.46 -18.98 5.29
C GLU A 307 -15.44 -19.70 6.21
N LEU A 308 -16.73 -19.32 6.22
CA LEU A 308 -17.79 -20.06 6.91
C LEU A 308 -17.82 -21.54 6.52
N LYS A 309 -17.72 -21.85 5.22
CA LYS A 309 -17.71 -23.25 4.75
C LYS A 309 -16.49 -24.02 5.26
N ASP A 310 -15.34 -23.38 5.34
CA ASP A 310 -14.14 -23.99 5.92
C ASP A 310 -14.35 -24.26 7.43
N ARG A 311 -15.00 -23.35 8.18
CA ARG A 311 -15.37 -23.59 9.59
C ARG A 311 -16.43 -24.68 9.76
N GLU A 312 -17.42 -24.77 8.87
CA GLU A 312 -18.39 -25.88 8.86
C GLU A 312 -17.70 -27.23 8.61
N LYS A 313 -16.66 -27.26 7.77
CA LYS A 313 -15.84 -28.46 7.56
C LYS A 313 -15.00 -28.80 8.80
N ASP A 314 -14.49 -27.80 9.51
CA ASP A 314 -13.79 -27.99 10.79
C ASP A 314 -14.72 -28.64 11.82
N ILE A 315 -15.97 -28.18 11.95
CA ILE A 315 -16.99 -28.81 12.80
C ILE A 315 -17.15 -30.30 12.46
N GLN A 316 -17.27 -30.65 11.18
CA GLN A 316 -17.41 -32.06 10.76
C GLN A 316 -16.19 -32.90 11.14
N ASN A 317 -14.99 -32.32 11.10
CA ASN A 317 -13.77 -33.01 11.52
C ASN A 317 -13.74 -33.19 13.04
N MET A 318 -14.07 -32.14 13.80
CA MET A 318 -14.17 -32.20 15.26
C MET A 318 -15.22 -33.21 15.73
N GLU A 319 -16.38 -33.31 15.05
CA GLU A 319 -17.39 -34.34 15.32
C GLU A 319 -16.87 -35.77 15.12
N LYS A 320 -16.03 -36.00 14.11
CA LYS A 320 -15.40 -37.31 13.89
C LYS A 320 -14.43 -37.63 15.02
N GLU A 321 -13.66 -36.65 15.49
CA GLU A 321 -12.74 -36.82 16.60
C GLU A 321 -13.47 -37.05 17.93
N LEU A 322 -14.57 -36.31 18.20
CA LEU A 322 -15.43 -36.53 19.36
C LEU A 322 -16.01 -37.96 19.38
N LYS A 323 -16.43 -38.50 18.22
CA LYS A 323 -16.93 -39.89 18.11
C LYS A 323 -15.86 -40.94 18.41
N ARG A 324 -14.58 -40.61 18.23
CA ARG A 324 -13.44 -41.50 18.49
C ARG A 324 -12.92 -41.36 19.93
N ALA A 325 -13.17 -40.22 20.57
CA ALA A 325 -12.73 -39.93 21.92
C ALA A 325 -13.38 -40.88 22.95
N LYS A 326 -12.59 -41.25 23.96
CA LYS A 326 -13.00 -42.08 25.10
C LYS A 326 -12.32 -41.55 26.35
N GLY A 327 -12.97 -41.69 27.52
CA GLY A 327 -12.39 -41.30 28.80
C GLY A 327 -13.12 -40.14 29.48
N ALA A 328 -12.50 -39.54 30.47
CA ALA A 328 -13.09 -38.52 31.35
C ALA A 328 -13.30 -37.16 30.66
N ASN A 329 -12.51 -36.86 29.62
CA ASN A 329 -12.54 -35.56 28.92
C ASN A 329 -13.54 -35.50 27.75
N VAL A 330 -14.31 -36.56 27.48
CA VAL A 330 -15.28 -36.61 26.36
C VAL A 330 -16.37 -35.54 26.50
N GLU A 331 -16.85 -35.29 27.72
CA GLU A 331 -17.90 -34.28 27.94
C GLU A 331 -17.36 -32.85 27.77
N LYS A 332 -16.12 -32.60 28.20
CA LYS A 332 -15.42 -31.32 27.93
C LYS A 332 -15.22 -31.10 26.42
N LEU A 333 -14.88 -32.17 25.67
CA LEU A 333 -14.76 -32.11 24.21
C LEU A 333 -16.09 -31.78 23.53
N ARG A 334 -17.19 -32.35 24.02
CA ARG A 334 -18.54 -32.03 23.54
C ARG A 334 -18.87 -30.56 23.78
N GLN A 335 -18.62 -30.05 24.98
CA GLN A 335 -18.87 -28.64 25.33
C GLN A 335 -18.06 -27.69 24.43
N ALA A 336 -16.76 -27.94 24.24
CA ALA A 336 -15.92 -27.12 23.35
C ALA A 336 -16.41 -27.14 21.89
N LEU A 337 -16.87 -28.30 21.40
CA LEU A 337 -17.46 -28.41 20.06
C LEU A 337 -18.78 -27.64 19.96
N ASP A 338 -19.63 -27.70 20.97
CA ASP A 338 -20.92 -27.01 20.98
C ASP A 338 -20.73 -25.48 21.04
N GLU A 339 -19.74 -24.99 21.78
CA GLU A 339 -19.32 -23.58 21.79
C GLU A 339 -18.84 -23.12 20.40
N TYR A 340 -17.97 -23.92 19.76
CA TYR A 340 -17.48 -23.63 18.41
C TYR A 340 -18.62 -23.63 17.38
N LYS A 341 -19.55 -24.60 17.47
CA LYS A 341 -20.75 -24.66 16.63
C LYS A 341 -21.64 -23.44 16.80
N ALA A 342 -21.87 -23.00 18.04
CA ALA A 342 -22.66 -21.82 18.33
C ALA A 342 -22.02 -20.56 17.71
N ALA A 343 -20.70 -20.41 17.87
CA ALA A 343 -19.95 -19.29 17.30
C ALA A 343 -20.01 -19.25 15.76
N VAL A 344 -19.83 -20.41 15.10
CA VAL A 344 -19.97 -20.51 13.64
C VAL A 344 -21.40 -20.23 13.18
N ALA A 345 -22.42 -20.66 13.94
CA ALA A 345 -23.82 -20.37 13.63
C ALA A 345 -24.16 -18.89 13.76
N GLU A 346 -23.57 -18.16 14.71
CA GLU A 346 -23.69 -16.71 14.83
C GLU A 346 -23.08 -16.00 13.62
N LEU A 347 -21.86 -16.36 13.21
CA LEU A 347 -21.22 -15.83 12.01
C LEU A 347 -22.08 -16.10 10.76
N ARG A 348 -22.64 -17.31 10.66
CA ARG A 348 -23.49 -17.71 9.54
C ARG A 348 -24.74 -16.84 9.45
N LYS A 349 -25.43 -16.60 10.57
CA LYS A 349 -26.60 -15.71 10.60
C LYS A 349 -26.25 -14.30 10.14
N LEU A 350 -25.11 -13.75 10.58
CA LEU A 350 -24.67 -12.41 10.18
C LEU A 350 -24.42 -12.32 8.67
N VAL A 351 -23.68 -13.30 8.12
CA VAL A 351 -23.39 -13.37 6.67
C VAL A 351 -24.67 -13.58 5.85
N GLU A 352 -25.58 -14.47 6.28
CA GLU A 352 -26.84 -14.76 5.58
C GLU A 352 -27.87 -13.61 5.70
N SER A 353 -27.88 -12.88 6.81
CA SER A 353 -28.74 -11.70 7.01
C SER A 353 -28.31 -10.49 6.17
N ALA A 354 -27.11 -10.59 5.56
CA ALA A 354 -26.46 -9.52 4.82
C ALA A 354 -26.41 -8.21 5.61
N ALA A 355 -26.01 -8.35 6.88
CA ALA A 355 -25.68 -7.28 7.80
C ALA A 355 -24.58 -6.35 7.23
N ASP A 356 -24.35 -5.23 7.88
CA ASP A 356 -23.35 -4.26 7.45
C ASP A 356 -21.97 -4.94 7.30
N PRO A 357 -21.19 -4.66 6.23
CA PRO A 357 -19.89 -5.31 6.03
C PRO A 357 -18.90 -5.10 7.18
N GLN A 358 -19.00 -3.98 7.91
CA GLN A 358 -18.17 -3.73 9.08
C GLN A 358 -18.59 -4.65 10.24
N GLU A 359 -19.89 -4.80 10.50
CA GLU A 359 -20.41 -5.71 11.52
C GLU A 359 -19.98 -7.17 11.25
N ILE A 360 -19.99 -7.59 9.98
CA ILE A 360 -19.50 -8.92 9.58
C ILE A 360 -18.00 -9.04 9.90
N ASN A 361 -17.18 -8.06 9.54
CA ASN A 361 -15.74 -8.11 9.81
C ASN A 361 -15.42 -8.12 11.31
N ASP A 362 -16.12 -7.31 12.10
CA ASP A 362 -15.93 -7.24 13.56
C ASP A 362 -16.33 -8.56 14.23
N ALA A 363 -17.41 -9.19 13.77
CA ALA A 363 -17.83 -10.51 14.24
C ALA A 363 -16.77 -11.60 13.95
N PHE A 364 -16.16 -11.58 12.75
CA PHE A 364 -15.07 -12.50 12.43
C PHE A 364 -13.83 -12.26 13.30
N GLN A 365 -13.46 -11.01 13.58
CA GLN A 365 -12.36 -10.72 14.50
C GLN A 365 -12.64 -11.27 15.90
N ASN A 366 -13.82 -10.98 16.45
CA ASN A 366 -14.24 -11.51 17.75
C ASN A 366 -14.24 -13.05 17.77
N PHE A 367 -14.63 -13.70 16.67
CA PHE A 367 -14.58 -15.15 16.54
C PHE A 367 -13.14 -15.71 16.64
N TYR A 368 -12.17 -15.05 16.00
CA TYR A 368 -10.77 -15.49 16.12
C TYR A 368 -10.20 -15.24 17.51
N GLU A 369 -10.51 -14.11 18.12
CA GLU A 369 -10.05 -13.76 19.47
C GLU A 369 -10.53 -14.75 20.52
N ARG A 370 -11.74 -15.29 20.36
CA ARG A 370 -12.28 -16.35 21.22
C ARG A 370 -11.47 -17.65 21.16
N ASN A 371 -10.81 -17.90 20.03
CA ASN A 371 -9.94 -19.05 19.79
C ASN A 371 -10.57 -20.42 20.10
N ASP A 372 -11.89 -20.54 19.87
CA ASP A 372 -12.67 -21.72 20.27
C ASP A 372 -12.22 -23.00 19.54
N GLN A 373 -11.62 -22.87 18.35
CA GLN A 373 -11.00 -23.99 17.63
C GLN A 373 -9.81 -24.57 18.39
N GLN A 374 -8.92 -23.71 18.91
CA GLN A 374 -7.75 -24.16 19.68
C GLN A 374 -8.18 -24.85 20.97
N LYS A 375 -9.18 -24.29 21.68
CA LYS A 375 -9.74 -24.89 22.89
C LYS A 375 -10.19 -26.33 22.66
N PHE A 376 -10.86 -26.61 21.54
CA PHE A 376 -11.26 -27.98 21.19
C PHE A 376 -10.04 -28.91 21.07
N TRP A 377 -9.00 -28.49 20.34
CA TRP A 377 -7.80 -29.29 20.14
C TRP A 377 -7.00 -29.50 21.44
N ASP A 378 -6.98 -28.51 22.34
CA ASP A 378 -6.33 -28.64 23.64
C ASP A 378 -7.00 -29.70 24.51
N VAL A 379 -8.35 -29.70 24.56
CA VAL A 379 -9.12 -30.74 25.26
C VAL A 379 -8.91 -32.10 24.58
N GLN A 380 -8.80 -32.16 23.25
CA GLN A 380 -8.53 -33.42 22.54
C GLN A 380 -7.16 -33.98 22.89
N ASN A 381 -6.14 -33.13 22.93
CA ASN A 381 -4.80 -33.52 23.35
C ASN A 381 -4.81 -34.07 24.77
N ALA A 382 -5.47 -33.39 25.71
CA ALA A 382 -5.65 -33.88 27.08
C ALA A 382 -6.42 -35.21 27.14
N ALA A 383 -7.41 -35.44 26.27
CA ALA A 383 -8.10 -36.73 26.17
C ALA A 383 -7.16 -37.84 25.64
N ASN A 384 -6.28 -37.53 24.69
CA ASN A 384 -5.27 -38.46 24.20
C ASN A 384 -4.22 -38.79 25.29
N ARG A 385 -3.89 -37.83 26.17
CA ARG A 385 -3.00 -38.06 27.32
C ARG A 385 -3.53 -39.10 28.30
N GLU A 386 -4.84 -39.21 28.48
CA GLU A 386 -5.42 -40.28 29.31
C GLU A 386 -5.16 -41.68 28.73
N LYS A 387 -5.22 -41.82 27.40
CA LYS A 387 -4.86 -43.09 26.74
C LYS A 387 -3.38 -43.39 26.94
N GLU A 388 -2.54 -42.39 26.75
CA GLU A 388 -1.10 -42.54 26.95
C GLU A 388 -0.76 -42.93 28.40
N LEU A 389 -1.41 -42.34 29.39
CA LEU A 389 -1.23 -42.68 30.80
C LEU A 389 -1.45 -44.18 31.04
N LYS A 390 -2.48 -44.78 30.43
CA LYS A 390 -2.76 -46.23 30.54
C LYS A 390 -1.64 -47.09 29.94
N ASP A 391 -1.01 -46.62 28.88
CA ASP A 391 0.14 -47.30 28.29
C ASP A 391 1.38 -47.17 29.20
N ARG A 392 1.60 -45.99 29.82
CA ARG A 392 2.69 -45.80 30.81
C ARG A 392 2.48 -46.61 32.10
N GLU A 393 1.25 -46.72 32.60
CA GLU A 393 0.91 -47.60 33.72
C GLU A 393 1.24 -49.07 33.42
N ARG A 394 1.11 -49.49 32.15
CA ARG A 394 1.51 -50.82 31.70
C ARG A 394 3.03 -50.98 31.70
N ASP A 395 3.76 -49.95 31.25
CA ASP A 395 5.21 -49.94 31.30
C ASP A 395 5.72 -50.08 32.73
N VAL A 396 5.20 -49.31 33.69
CA VAL A 396 5.54 -49.43 35.12
C VAL A 396 5.37 -50.87 35.61
N LYS A 397 4.25 -51.53 35.27
CA LYS A 397 4.01 -52.93 35.65
C LYS A 397 5.02 -53.90 35.03
N ASN A 398 5.43 -53.66 33.78
CA ASN A 398 6.46 -54.47 33.13
C ASN A 398 7.83 -54.27 33.79
N MET A 399 8.20 -53.02 34.08
CA MET A 399 9.43 -52.68 34.80
C MET A 399 9.44 -53.27 36.22
N GLU A 400 8.33 -53.23 36.96
CA GLU A 400 8.19 -53.88 38.27
C GLU A 400 8.44 -55.39 38.21
N ARG A 401 7.92 -56.07 37.18
CA ARG A 401 8.18 -57.50 36.97
C ARG A 401 9.67 -57.75 36.73
N GLU A 402 10.31 -56.87 35.98
CA GLU A 402 11.73 -56.96 35.64
C GLU A 402 12.63 -56.72 36.85
N VAL A 403 12.38 -55.68 37.65
CA VAL A 403 13.11 -55.44 38.91
C VAL A 403 12.94 -56.62 39.87
N LYS A 404 11.73 -57.19 39.97
CA LYS A 404 11.49 -58.41 40.76
C LYS A 404 12.25 -59.62 40.21
N ARG A 405 12.37 -59.75 38.89
CA ARG A 405 13.16 -60.81 38.24
C ARG A 405 14.64 -60.68 38.58
N MET A 406 15.20 -59.48 38.49
CA MET A 406 16.59 -59.18 38.85
C MET A 406 16.86 -59.45 40.34
N GLY A 407 15.95 -59.06 41.23
CA GLY A 407 16.11 -59.24 42.68
C GLY A 407 16.13 -60.71 43.14
N ARG A 408 15.67 -61.65 42.30
CA ARG A 408 15.73 -63.10 42.58
C ARG A 408 17.09 -63.72 42.20
N GLN A 409 17.93 -63.01 41.46
CA GLN A 409 19.24 -63.48 41.08
C GLN A 409 20.24 -63.25 42.23
N LYS A 410 21.04 -64.27 42.58
CA LYS A 410 22.00 -64.16 43.69
C LYS A 410 23.14 -63.20 43.33
N GLY A 411 23.41 -62.24 44.23
CA GLY A 411 24.50 -61.27 44.09
C GLY A 411 24.14 -60.01 43.30
N VAL A 412 22.86 -59.80 42.99
CA VAL A 412 22.39 -58.64 42.22
C VAL A 412 21.95 -57.54 43.17
N ASN A 413 22.52 -56.34 43.04
CA ASN A 413 22.02 -55.14 43.71
C ASN A 413 20.93 -54.52 42.84
N VAL A 414 19.70 -54.46 43.36
CA VAL A 414 18.54 -53.89 42.66
C VAL A 414 18.14 -52.50 43.18
N GLN A 415 18.93 -51.90 44.07
CA GLN A 415 18.59 -50.59 44.65
C GLN A 415 18.43 -49.49 43.61
N GLU A 416 19.34 -49.37 42.65
CA GLU A 416 19.29 -48.31 41.61
C GLU A 416 18.12 -48.49 40.63
N PRO A 417 17.89 -49.68 40.01
CA PRO A 417 16.69 -49.92 39.20
C PRO A 417 15.38 -49.75 39.94
N LYS A 418 15.36 -50.10 41.23
CA LYS A 418 14.19 -49.87 42.06
C LYS A 418 13.95 -48.39 42.33
N GLY A 419 15.00 -47.62 42.62
CA GLY A 419 14.90 -46.17 42.85
C GLY A 419 14.35 -45.42 41.64
N MET A 420 14.86 -45.70 40.43
CA MET A 420 14.32 -45.08 39.21
C MET A 420 12.86 -45.48 38.94
N LEU A 421 12.53 -46.76 39.14
CA LEU A 421 11.15 -47.23 38.99
C LEU A 421 10.20 -46.56 39.98
N ASP A 422 10.65 -46.36 41.24
CA ASP A 422 9.86 -45.68 42.27
C ASP A 422 9.62 -44.20 41.89
N THR A 423 10.64 -43.49 41.37
CA THR A 423 10.49 -42.12 40.83
C THR A 423 9.51 -42.09 39.67
N TYR A 424 9.74 -42.90 38.63
CA TYR A 424 8.87 -42.95 37.44
C TYR A 424 7.42 -43.26 37.82
N LYS A 425 7.21 -44.20 38.75
CA LYS A 425 5.88 -44.54 39.28
C LYS A 425 5.22 -43.37 40.02
N SER A 426 5.97 -42.62 40.84
CA SER A 426 5.43 -41.45 41.54
C SER A 426 4.96 -40.36 40.58
N GLU A 427 5.69 -40.15 39.48
CA GLU A 427 5.30 -39.15 38.47
C GLU A 427 4.09 -39.58 37.65
N ILE A 428 3.98 -40.87 37.28
CA ILE A 428 2.76 -41.41 36.67
C ILE A 428 1.54 -41.26 37.58
N ILE A 429 1.71 -41.43 38.90
CA ILE A 429 0.63 -41.21 39.88
C ILE A 429 0.22 -39.74 39.89
N GLU A 430 1.15 -38.79 39.79
CA GLU A 430 0.84 -37.37 39.77
C GLU A 430 0.12 -36.95 38.47
N LEU A 431 0.59 -37.42 37.30
CA LEU A 431 -0.11 -37.21 36.03
C LEU A 431 -1.54 -37.76 36.07
N LYS A 432 -1.72 -38.95 36.67
CA LYS A 432 -3.04 -39.55 36.87
C LYS A 432 -3.92 -38.69 37.76
N ARG A 433 -3.37 -38.18 38.86
CA ARG A 433 -4.08 -37.32 39.80
C ARG A 433 -4.55 -36.02 39.16
N LEU A 434 -3.72 -35.39 38.32
CA LEU A 434 -4.10 -34.18 37.57
C LEU A 434 -5.31 -34.45 36.66
N ILE A 435 -5.30 -35.56 35.92
CA ILE A 435 -6.41 -35.96 35.05
C ILE A 435 -7.67 -36.30 35.87
N GLU A 436 -7.55 -37.09 36.93
CA GLU A 436 -8.69 -37.53 37.77
C GLU A 436 -9.33 -36.36 38.54
N ASN A 437 -8.54 -35.37 38.95
CA ASN A 437 -9.04 -34.14 39.58
C ASN A 437 -9.67 -33.16 38.58
N GLY A 438 -9.65 -33.49 37.29
CA GLY A 438 -10.27 -32.68 36.26
C GLY A 438 -9.53 -31.37 35.99
N ALA A 439 -8.19 -31.36 36.16
CA ALA A 439 -7.35 -30.22 35.78
C ALA A 439 -7.66 -29.74 34.36
N ASP A 440 -7.38 -28.47 34.10
CA ASP A 440 -7.58 -27.92 32.76
C ASP A 440 -6.63 -28.58 31.75
N PRO A 441 -7.00 -28.61 30.46
CA PRO A 441 -6.22 -29.28 29.42
C PRO A 441 -4.80 -28.75 29.25
N GLU A 442 -4.57 -27.46 29.48
CA GLU A 442 -3.26 -26.81 29.34
C GLU A 442 -2.31 -27.32 30.41
N THR A 443 -2.73 -27.29 31.68
CA THR A 443 -2.00 -27.87 32.81
C THR A 443 -1.68 -29.36 32.59
N ILE A 444 -2.63 -30.14 32.05
CA ILE A 444 -2.39 -31.56 31.75
C ILE A 444 -1.29 -31.71 30.68
N ASN A 445 -1.31 -30.89 29.63
CA ASN A 445 -0.34 -30.98 28.55
C ASN A 445 1.07 -30.56 29.00
N GLU A 446 1.17 -29.47 29.78
CA GLU A 446 2.44 -29.02 30.37
C GLU A 446 3.04 -30.09 31.29
N ALA A 447 2.24 -30.70 32.16
CA ALA A 447 2.70 -31.75 33.05
C ALA A 447 3.24 -32.98 32.28
N PHE A 448 2.60 -33.35 31.16
CA PHE A 448 3.10 -34.41 30.29
C PHE A 448 4.42 -34.03 29.59
N GLN A 449 4.57 -32.77 29.19
CA GLN A 449 5.81 -32.29 28.59
C GLN A 449 6.97 -32.34 29.59
N ASP A 450 6.76 -31.81 30.79
CA ASP A 450 7.70 -31.90 31.91
C ASP A 450 8.10 -33.35 32.22
N PHE A 451 7.13 -34.26 32.20
CA PHE A 451 7.36 -35.68 32.44
C PHE A 451 8.31 -36.29 31.39
N TYR A 452 8.16 -35.96 30.10
CA TYR A 452 9.05 -36.48 29.05
C TYR A 452 10.46 -35.92 29.14
N GLU A 453 10.60 -34.63 29.45
CA GLU A 453 11.91 -34.00 29.59
C GLU A 453 12.73 -34.65 30.70
N ARG A 454 12.04 -35.14 31.74
CA ARG A 454 12.67 -35.78 32.91
C ARG A 454 12.81 -37.29 32.78
N ASN A 455 11.96 -37.97 32.00
CA ASN A 455 11.94 -39.42 31.91
C ASN A 455 11.90 -39.92 30.47
N THR A 456 13.04 -40.43 30.01
CA THR A 456 13.08 -41.28 28.83
C THR A 456 13.11 -42.74 29.27
N ASN A 457 12.15 -43.53 28.79
CA ASN A 457 12.10 -45.00 29.00
C ASN A 457 13.45 -45.68 28.66
N ASP A 458 14.24 -45.05 27.79
CA ASP A 458 15.57 -45.49 27.38
C ASP A 458 16.57 -45.53 28.55
N GLN A 459 16.49 -44.63 29.53
CA GLN A 459 17.39 -44.62 30.68
C GLN A 459 17.18 -45.83 31.60
N PHE A 460 15.92 -46.19 31.89
CA PHE A 460 15.62 -47.37 32.70
C PHE A 460 16.08 -48.66 32.01
N TRP A 461 15.74 -48.83 30.72
CA TRP A 461 16.10 -50.05 29.99
C TRP A 461 17.61 -50.15 29.70
N GLY A 462 18.29 -49.03 29.44
CA GLY A 462 19.75 -48.98 29.36
C GLY A 462 20.40 -49.46 30.65
N MET A 463 19.90 -49.00 31.80
CA MET A 463 20.40 -49.42 33.10
C MET A 463 20.10 -50.90 33.39
N VAL A 464 18.89 -51.40 33.14
CA VAL A 464 18.54 -52.84 33.30
C VAL A 464 19.47 -53.73 32.47
N ASN A 465 19.78 -53.35 31.24
CA ASN A 465 20.68 -54.09 30.37
C ASN A 465 22.13 -54.07 30.92
N ALA A 466 22.62 -52.91 31.34
CA ALA A 466 23.93 -52.78 31.97
C ALA A 466 24.07 -53.65 33.23
N PHE A 467 23.02 -53.72 34.06
CA PHE A 467 22.99 -54.58 35.25
C PHE A 467 23.03 -56.08 34.91
N ASN A 468 22.22 -56.51 33.93
CA ASN A 468 22.23 -57.91 33.51
C ASN A 468 23.60 -58.33 32.98
N MET A 469 24.26 -57.47 32.21
CA MET A 469 25.60 -57.72 31.68
C MET A 469 26.64 -57.84 32.80
N LYS A 470 26.64 -56.95 33.80
CA LYS A 470 27.54 -57.07 34.97
C LYS A 470 27.36 -58.40 35.72
N ASN A 471 26.15 -58.93 35.79
CA ASN A 471 25.91 -60.23 36.40
C ASN A 471 26.44 -61.39 35.56
N GLU A 472 26.32 -61.31 34.24
CA GLU A 472 26.91 -62.29 33.33
C GLU A 472 28.43 -62.30 33.44
N LEU A 473 29.09 -61.14 33.41
CA LEU A 473 30.54 -61.00 33.58
C LEU A 473 31.02 -61.60 34.92
N ARG A 474 30.28 -61.40 36.02
CA ARG A 474 30.59 -62.05 37.32
C ARG A 474 30.58 -63.58 37.26
N GLN A 475 29.75 -64.20 36.41
CA GLN A 475 29.77 -65.66 36.25
C GLN A 475 31.02 -66.15 35.51
N TRP A 476 31.58 -65.32 34.63
CA TRP A 476 32.84 -65.59 33.95
C TRP A 476 34.02 -65.50 34.92
N THR A 477 34.06 -64.47 35.76
CA THR A 477 35.23 -64.13 36.60
C THR A 477 35.23 -64.75 38.00
N ARG A 478 34.09 -65.23 38.54
CA ARG A 478 34.05 -65.83 39.89
C ARG A 478 35.02 -67.00 40.07
N LYS A 479 35.44 -67.26 41.32
CA LYS A 479 36.24 -68.46 41.66
C LYS A 479 35.52 -69.74 41.21
N GLY A 480 36.15 -70.51 40.32
CA GLY A 480 35.55 -71.70 39.71
C GLY A 480 34.54 -71.41 38.58
N GLY A 481 34.46 -70.15 38.10
CA GLY A 481 33.69 -69.70 36.95
C GLY A 481 34.28 -70.12 35.60
N HIS A 482 33.77 -69.55 34.50
CA HIS A 482 34.13 -69.96 33.15
C HIS A 482 35.63 -69.81 32.86
N LEU A 483 36.23 -68.66 33.21
CA LEU A 483 37.66 -68.42 33.02
C LEU A 483 38.54 -69.41 33.79
N ALA A 484 38.16 -69.73 35.03
CA ALA A 484 38.90 -70.67 35.87
C ALA A 484 38.79 -72.11 35.33
N LYS A 485 37.65 -72.49 34.75
CA LYS A 485 37.47 -73.81 34.13
C LYS A 485 38.25 -73.93 32.82
N MET A 486 38.24 -72.89 31.99
CA MET A 486 39.02 -72.84 30.76
C MET A 486 40.53 -72.92 31.05
N GLN A 487 41.02 -72.17 32.04
CA GLN A 487 42.42 -72.24 32.46
C GLN A 487 42.82 -73.66 32.88
N LYS A 488 41.97 -74.34 33.67
CA LYS A 488 42.23 -75.74 34.07
C LYS A 488 42.34 -76.70 32.88
N ILE A 489 41.58 -76.47 31.80
CA ILE A 489 41.65 -77.28 30.59
C ILE A 489 42.99 -77.05 29.88
N VAL A 490 43.38 -75.78 29.70
CA VAL A 490 44.68 -75.41 29.11
C VAL A 490 45.82 -76.05 29.91
N ASP A 491 45.82 -75.89 31.23
CA ASP A 491 46.86 -76.46 32.12
C ASP A 491 46.94 -77.98 32.01
N ALA A 492 45.79 -78.66 31.92
CA ALA A 492 45.73 -80.11 31.84
C ALA A 492 46.22 -80.64 30.48
N LEU A 493 45.93 -79.93 29.38
CA LEU A 493 46.40 -80.28 28.05
C LEU A 493 47.90 -80.02 27.90
N GLN A 494 48.39 -78.89 28.43
CA GLN A 494 49.81 -78.55 28.44
C GLN A 494 50.64 -79.58 29.23
N LYS A 495 50.16 -80.01 30.41
CA LYS A 495 50.79 -81.09 31.20
C LYS A 495 50.87 -82.43 30.46
N LYS A 496 50.01 -82.66 29.46
CA LYS A 496 50.02 -83.84 28.60
C LYS A 496 50.86 -83.65 27.32
N GLY A 497 51.62 -82.57 27.23
CA GLY A 497 52.47 -82.24 26.08
C GLY A 497 51.69 -81.94 24.80
N LYS A 498 50.44 -81.44 24.91
CA LYS A 498 49.64 -81.01 23.76
C LYS A 498 49.90 -79.55 23.44
N ASP A 499 49.80 -79.19 22.16
CA ASP A 499 49.83 -77.79 21.75
C ASP A 499 48.52 -77.11 22.19
N VAL A 500 48.68 -76.04 22.97
CA VAL A 500 47.58 -75.25 23.54
C VAL A 500 47.68 -73.78 23.15
N GLY A 501 48.58 -73.40 22.23
CA GLY A 501 48.85 -72.00 21.90
C GLY A 501 47.58 -71.23 21.52
N ALA A 502 46.78 -71.76 20.60
CA ALA A 502 45.53 -71.14 20.16
C ALA A 502 44.47 -71.03 21.28
N ALA A 503 44.35 -72.07 22.13
CA ALA A 503 43.42 -72.04 23.26
C ALA A 503 43.87 -71.06 24.36
N ALA A 504 45.17 -70.93 24.59
CA ALA A 504 45.72 -69.98 25.56
C ALA A 504 45.53 -68.52 25.10
N SER A 505 45.74 -68.23 23.80
CA SER A 505 45.48 -66.91 23.23
C SER A 505 44.01 -66.51 23.34
N ALA A 506 43.08 -67.37 22.90
CA ALA A 506 41.64 -67.08 23.00
C ALA A 506 41.21 -66.84 24.46
N LEU A 507 41.73 -67.62 25.42
CA LEU A 507 41.45 -67.39 26.85
C LEU A 507 41.97 -66.03 27.36
N GLN A 508 43.13 -65.59 26.88
CA GLN A 508 43.71 -64.31 27.27
C GLN A 508 42.94 -63.13 26.65
N GLU A 509 42.48 -63.27 25.41
CA GLU A 509 41.62 -62.28 24.76
C GLU A 509 40.26 -62.15 25.47
N ILE A 510 39.63 -63.27 25.83
CA ILE A 510 38.38 -63.25 26.64
C ILE A 510 38.59 -62.49 27.96
N ARG A 511 39.74 -62.67 28.63
CA ARG A 511 40.05 -61.91 29.85
C ARG A 511 40.16 -60.41 29.59
N SER A 512 40.76 -60.02 28.48
CA SER A 512 40.91 -58.62 28.09
C SER A 512 39.56 -57.98 27.79
N VAL A 513 38.71 -58.65 27.00
CA VAL A 513 37.38 -58.16 26.67
C VAL A 513 36.52 -58.01 27.93
N ILE A 514 36.53 -59.02 28.82
CA ILE A 514 35.82 -58.93 30.10
C ILE A 514 36.30 -57.73 30.93
N ALA A 515 37.61 -57.49 31.03
CA ALA A 515 38.14 -56.35 31.77
C ALA A 515 37.68 -55.00 31.19
N ASN A 516 37.59 -54.89 29.86
CA ASN A 516 37.09 -53.68 29.20
C ASN A 516 35.59 -53.46 29.43
N LEU A 517 34.81 -54.53 29.58
CA LEU A 517 33.35 -54.45 29.78
C LEU A 517 32.93 -54.26 31.24
N GLU A 518 33.79 -54.60 32.21
CA GLU A 518 33.45 -54.47 33.65
C GLU A 518 33.12 -53.02 34.06
N ASP A 519 33.72 -52.04 33.40
CA ASP A 519 33.54 -50.60 33.68
C ASP A 519 32.60 -49.86 32.71
N SER A 520 32.13 -50.52 31.63
CA SER A 520 31.25 -49.88 30.66
C SER A 520 29.79 -49.79 31.14
N MET A 521 29.13 -48.67 30.85
CA MET A 521 27.68 -48.48 30.99
C MET A 521 27.00 -48.17 29.65
N ASP A 522 27.77 -48.12 28.56
CA ASP A 522 27.24 -47.83 27.24
C ASP A 522 26.63 -49.08 26.61
N ARG A 523 25.41 -48.95 26.08
CA ARG A 523 24.62 -50.10 25.61
C ARG A 523 25.25 -50.75 24.38
N GLU A 524 25.68 -49.96 23.41
CA GLU A 524 26.25 -50.47 22.16
C GLU A 524 27.55 -51.23 22.44
N THR A 525 28.42 -50.64 23.26
CA THR A 525 29.66 -51.26 23.74
C THR A 525 29.41 -52.58 24.49
N LEU A 526 28.37 -52.65 25.33
CA LEU A 526 28.03 -53.85 26.08
C LEU A 526 27.46 -54.97 25.19
N ASP A 527 26.62 -54.63 24.21
CA ASP A 527 26.05 -55.60 23.26
C ASP A 527 27.14 -56.16 22.32
N GLU A 528 28.04 -55.31 21.81
CA GLU A 528 29.18 -55.72 20.97
C GLU A 528 30.15 -56.60 21.74
N GLY A 529 30.53 -56.20 22.97
CA GLY A 529 31.44 -56.99 23.80
C GLY A 529 30.87 -58.35 24.21
N ARG A 530 29.53 -58.47 24.33
CA ARG A 530 28.88 -59.76 24.58
C ARG A 530 29.03 -60.72 23.41
N GLN A 531 28.89 -60.22 22.19
CA GLN A 531 29.09 -61.01 20.98
C GLN A 531 30.56 -61.43 20.86
N GLU A 532 31.49 -60.52 21.12
CA GLU A 532 32.94 -60.78 21.08
C GLU A 532 33.37 -61.88 22.08
N ILE A 533 32.86 -61.85 23.32
CA ILE A 533 33.12 -62.91 24.31
C ILE A 533 32.63 -64.28 23.81
N GLU A 534 31.47 -64.34 23.17
CA GLU A 534 30.91 -65.59 22.64
C GLU A 534 31.74 -66.13 21.46
N ASP A 535 32.19 -65.26 20.57
CA ASP A 535 33.01 -65.64 19.41
C ASP A 535 34.37 -66.17 19.86
N LEU A 536 35.04 -65.49 20.79
CA LEU A 536 36.29 -65.97 21.38
C LEU A 536 36.11 -67.27 22.17
N ARG A 537 34.94 -67.46 22.82
CA ARG A 537 34.60 -68.74 23.46
C ARG A 537 34.55 -69.88 22.45
N MET A 538 33.92 -69.66 21.30
CA MET A 538 33.83 -70.67 20.25
C MET A 538 35.20 -71.02 19.68
N GLN A 539 36.07 -70.02 19.48
CA GLN A 539 37.46 -70.25 19.04
C GLN A 539 38.24 -71.08 20.07
N PHE A 540 38.08 -70.77 21.36
CA PHE A 540 38.66 -71.57 22.44
C PHE A 540 38.19 -73.04 22.38
N GLU A 541 36.88 -73.26 22.22
CA GLU A 541 36.30 -74.60 22.14
C GLU A 541 36.78 -75.38 20.91
N GLU A 542 36.91 -74.72 19.77
CA GLU A 542 37.42 -75.32 18.54
C GLU A 542 38.89 -75.72 18.65
N ALA A 543 39.72 -74.86 19.26
CA ALA A 543 41.13 -75.13 19.49
C ALA A 543 41.37 -76.38 20.36
N ILE A 544 40.49 -76.64 21.33
CA ILE A 544 40.61 -77.84 22.20
C ILE A 544 39.86 -79.06 21.66
N ARG A 545 38.99 -78.89 20.65
CA ARG A 545 38.13 -79.95 20.08
C ARG A 545 38.90 -81.22 19.68
N PRO A 546 40.09 -81.16 19.05
CA PRO A 546 40.85 -82.36 18.68
C PRO A 546 41.26 -83.24 19.87
N TYR A 547 41.32 -82.65 21.07
CA TYR A 547 41.80 -83.31 22.28
C TYR A 547 40.67 -83.82 23.19
N MET A 548 39.41 -83.54 22.84
CA MET A 548 38.24 -83.85 23.65
C MET A 548 37.49 -85.09 23.12
N LYS A 549 37.41 -86.17 23.92
CA LYS A 549 36.52 -87.30 23.60
C LYS A 549 35.05 -86.92 23.85
N LYS A 550 34.15 -87.44 23.01
CA LYS A 550 32.76 -87.00 22.76
C LYS A 550 31.83 -86.71 23.96
N LYS A 551 32.17 -87.06 25.20
CA LYS A 551 31.51 -86.56 26.43
C LYS A 551 32.48 -86.66 27.62
N MET A 552 32.83 -85.53 28.23
CA MET A 552 33.30 -85.52 29.63
C MET A 552 32.22 -84.88 30.52
N PRO A 553 31.88 -85.48 31.66
CA PRO A 553 31.09 -84.81 32.68
C PRO A 553 31.93 -83.69 33.31
N GLY A 554 31.40 -82.46 33.34
CA GLY A 554 32.05 -81.30 33.94
C GLY A 554 32.51 -80.21 32.98
N PHE A 555 32.27 -80.37 31.67
CA PHE A 555 32.50 -79.30 30.70
C PHE A 555 31.48 -78.16 30.92
N PRO A 556 31.89 -76.89 31.04
CA PRO A 556 30.99 -75.79 31.40
C PRO A 556 29.93 -75.43 30.35
N PHE A 557 30.04 -75.97 29.12
CA PHE A 557 29.18 -75.58 28.00
C PHE A 557 28.57 -76.81 27.32
N PRO A 558 27.25 -76.87 27.12
CA PRO A 558 26.65 -77.90 26.30
C PRO A 558 27.07 -77.68 24.84
N MET A 559 27.85 -78.60 24.25
CA MET A 559 28.16 -78.52 22.83
C MET A 559 26.86 -78.64 22.03
N LYS A 560 26.53 -77.60 21.23
CA LYS A 560 25.43 -77.69 20.25
C LYS A 560 25.72 -78.88 19.33
N LYS A 561 24.72 -79.75 19.17
CA LYS A 561 24.78 -80.86 18.22
C LYS A 561 24.90 -80.25 16.82
N GLY A 562 26.03 -80.50 16.16
CA GLY A 562 26.12 -80.35 14.70
C GLY A 562 25.25 -81.38 14.00
#